data_AF-A0A816F0K4-F1
#
_entry.id   AF-A0A816F0K4-F1
#
_cell.length_a   1.000
_cell.length_b   1.000
_cell.length_c   1.000
_cell.angle_alpha   90.00
_cell.angle_beta   90.00
_cell.angle_gamma   90.00
#
_symmetry.space_group_name_H-M   'P 1'
#
loop_
_entity.id
_entity.type
_entity.pdbx_description
1 polymer ?
#
loop_
_entity_poly.entity_id
_entity_poly.type
_entity_poly.pdbx_seq_one_letter_code
_entity_poly.pdbx_strand_id
1 'polypeptide(L)'
;MAFRLPTSYPSIEILETNQSDKIESIHTLLYDGSFTIHSFQCNRGVTIIKLNQTKCLCPPAYYGRWCEFFTDRISIIAYLDQTTLPKTITNLTLKIKANFFFNDQIIDHHQFIIVPTIERAKKIKHRFCLLYSRSADMLVHKRDWYFYRTDIIDNHPYSVHFDLYTLKKNKNVEEIGSWHYPIYFDYLPSHRLAVVLRFPSRYENRTFNPCSQRSCRQNSTCLPILNQNHSYYCSFKSGYYGKQCDLYEPHCETCCSSNALCRATHGTNPYCICPLDHFGP
;
A
#
# COMPACT_ATOMS: atom_id res chain seq x y z
N MET A 1 5.93 -23.44 6.84
CA MET A 1 5.49 -22.50 7.90
C MET A 1 5.25 -21.14 7.24
N ALA A 2 3.99 -20.73 7.15
CA ALA A 2 3.58 -19.55 6.38
C ALA A 2 3.88 -18.24 7.13
N PHE A 3 4.65 -17.35 6.49
CA PHE A 3 4.87 -15.98 6.97
C PHE A 3 3.64 -15.13 6.62
N ARG A 4 2.92 -14.63 7.63
CA ARG A 4 1.88 -13.61 7.46
C ARG A 4 2.52 -12.23 7.46
N LEU A 5 2.30 -11.45 6.40
CA LEU A 5 2.67 -10.04 6.30
C LEU A 5 1.77 -9.18 7.24
N PRO A 6 2.27 -8.11 7.87
CA PRO A 6 1.46 -7.27 8.76
C PRO A 6 0.55 -6.32 7.99
N THR A 7 -0.66 -6.11 8.50
CA THR A 7 -1.70 -5.24 7.98
C THR A 7 -1.53 -3.80 8.46
N SER A 8 -1.12 -2.91 7.54
CA SER A 8 -1.16 -1.43 7.58
C SER A 8 -0.31 -0.70 8.64
N TYR A 9 0.27 0.43 8.22
CA TYR A 9 1.10 1.32 9.04
C TYR A 9 0.23 2.42 9.68
N PRO A 10 0.56 2.90 10.90
CA PRO A 10 -0.11 4.04 11.50
C PRO A 10 0.23 5.34 10.75
N SER A 11 -0.77 6.23 10.62
CA SER A 11 -0.61 7.60 10.12
C SER A 11 0.12 8.46 11.16
N ILE A 12 1.08 9.26 10.69
CA ILE A 12 1.86 10.19 11.54
C ILE A 12 0.98 11.38 11.89
N GLU A 13 0.47 11.41 13.13
CA GLU A 13 0.07 12.66 13.78
C GLU A 13 1.27 13.22 14.57
N ILE A 14 1.64 14.46 14.24
CA ILE A 14 2.63 15.24 14.98
C ILE A 14 1.88 15.98 16.07
N LEU A 15 2.19 15.69 17.33
CA LEU A 15 2.12 16.69 18.40
C LEU A 15 3.35 16.55 19.29
N GLU A 16 4.43 17.22 18.91
CA GLU A 16 5.36 17.74 19.89
C GLU A 16 4.69 18.96 20.54
N THR A 17 4.47 18.92 21.86
CA THR A 17 4.40 20.13 22.67
C THR A 17 4.67 19.78 24.13
N ASN A 18 5.84 20.24 24.59
CA ASN A 18 6.18 20.72 25.93
C ASN A 18 5.32 20.25 27.11
N GLN A 19 5.85 19.29 27.87
CA GLN A 19 5.68 19.25 29.33
C GLN A 19 7.03 18.90 29.96
N SER A 20 7.86 19.93 30.13
CA SER A 20 8.76 19.98 31.28
C SER A 20 7.90 20.52 32.41
N ASP A 21 7.48 19.66 33.34
CA ASP A 21 7.25 20.01 34.74
C ASP A 21 6.89 18.78 35.59
N LYS A 22 7.53 18.73 36.76
CA LYS A 22 7.34 17.83 37.92
C LYS A 22 7.77 16.37 37.78
N ILE A 23 9.07 16.17 38.03
CA ILE A 23 9.61 14.98 38.69
C ILE A 23 9.11 15.01 40.14
N GLU A 24 8.05 14.27 40.43
CA GLU A 24 7.73 13.85 41.80
C GLU A 24 7.61 12.33 41.83
N SER A 25 8.31 11.76 42.79
CA SER A 25 8.60 10.35 43.03
C SER A 25 7.39 9.42 42.91
N ILE A 26 7.44 8.52 41.93
CA ILE A 26 6.73 7.23 41.98
C ILE A 26 7.80 6.14 42.01
N HIS A 27 8.49 6.06 43.14
CA HIS A 27 9.43 5.00 43.48
C HIS A 27 8.73 3.92 44.32
N THR A 28 7.48 3.56 44.02
CA THR A 28 6.77 2.48 44.72
C THR A 28 5.55 1.98 43.96
N LEU A 29 5.76 1.35 42.80
CA LEU A 29 4.88 0.29 42.25
C LEU A 29 5.76 -0.70 41.48
N LEU A 30 6.65 -1.37 42.22
CA LEU A 30 7.53 -2.45 41.75
C LEU A 30 6.72 -3.75 41.65
N TYR A 31 6.05 -3.91 40.52
CA TYR A 31 5.64 -5.16 39.87
C TYR A 31 5.41 -4.72 38.41
N ASP A 32 6.36 -4.88 37.48
CA ASP A 32 6.56 -6.15 36.81
C ASP A 32 7.90 -6.13 36.04
N GLY A 33 8.85 -6.97 36.44
CA GLY A 33 10.15 -7.16 35.77
C GLY A 33 10.03 -7.70 34.34
N SER A 34 8.82 -8.02 33.88
CA SER A 34 8.52 -8.41 32.50
C SER A 34 8.76 -7.28 31.49
N PHE A 35 8.44 -6.01 31.84
CA PHE A 35 8.51 -4.91 30.88
C PHE A 35 9.95 -4.55 30.48
N THR A 36 10.91 -4.69 31.39
CA THR A 36 12.34 -4.46 31.13
C THR A 36 13.01 -5.62 30.39
N ILE A 37 12.49 -6.85 30.48
CA ILE A 37 13.01 -8.04 29.78
C ILE A 37 12.51 -8.11 28.32
N HIS A 38 11.40 -7.45 27.98
CA HIS A 38 10.86 -7.48 26.61
C HIS A 38 11.13 -6.21 25.79
N SER A 39 11.66 -5.15 26.40
CA SER A 39 11.95 -3.87 25.72
C SER A 39 13.04 -3.98 24.66
N PHE A 40 14.04 -4.85 24.84
CA PHE A 40 15.11 -5.07 23.85
C PHE A 40 14.70 -5.98 22.69
N GLN A 41 13.57 -6.69 22.79
CA GLN A 41 13.16 -7.65 21.74
C GLN A 41 12.72 -6.95 20.45
N CYS A 42 12.28 -5.69 20.54
CA CYS A 42 11.71 -4.97 19.40
C CYS A 42 12.69 -4.00 18.74
N ASN A 43 14.02 -4.17 18.86
CA ASN A 43 15.03 -3.27 18.29
C ASN A 43 14.67 -1.78 18.51
N ARG A 44 14.35 -1.03 17.43
CA ARG A 44 13.94 0.39 17.47
C ARG A 44 12.43 0.61 17.55
N GLY A 45 11.66 -0.46 17.67
CA GLY A 45 10.20 -0.44 17.82
C GLY A 45 9.75 -0.49 19.27
N VAL A 46 8.43 -0.41 19.43
CA VAL A 46 7.76 -0.44 20.73
C VAL A 46 7.20 -1.82 20.98
N THR A 47 7.59 -2.43 22.10
CA THR A 47 7.08 -3.73 22.55
C THR A 47 5.66 -3.60 23.07
N ILE A 48 4.76 -4.46 22.57
CA ILE A 48 3.41 -4.63 23.10
C ILE A 48 3.20 -6.11 23.46
N ILE A 49 2.58 -6.37 24.62
CA ILE A 49 2.28 -7.72 25.08
C ILE A 49 0.78 -7.95 24.89
N LYS A 50 0.40 -8.91 24.03
CA LYS A 50 -1.01 -9.30 23.81
C LYS A 50 -1.13 -10.80 24.00
N LEU A 51 -1.98 -11.24 24.94
CA LEU A 51 -2.22 -12.67 25.22
C LEU A 51 -0.92 -13.47 25.49
N ASN A 52 -0.03 -12.93 26.34
CA ASN A 52 1.30 -13.51 26.61
C ASN A 52 2.21 -13.69 25.38
N GLN A 53 1.90 -13.01 24.27
CA GLN A 53 2.80 -12.93 23.11
C GLN A 53 3.34 -11.52 22.95
N THR A 54 4.67 -11.42 22.85
CA THR A 54 5.33 -10.18 22.45
C THR A 54 5.08 -9.90 20.97
N LYS A 55 4.56 -8.71 20.68
CA LYS A 55 4.51 -8.12 19.34
C LYS A 55 5.24 -6.78 19.35
N CYS A 56 5.76 -6.40 18.20
CA CYS A 56 6.48 -5.14 18.04
C CYS A 56 5.72 -4.19 17.12
N LEU A 57 5.57 -2.94 17.55
CA LEU A 57 5.12 -1.84 16.72
C LEU A 57 6.35 -1.15 16.13
N CYS A 58 6.56 -1.31 14.83
CA CYS A 58 7.76 -0.83 14.18
C CYS A 58 7.58 0.58 13.59
N PRO A 59 8.58 1.47 13.78
CA PRO A 59 8.58 2.75 13.09
C PRO A 59 8.73 2.57 11.57
N PRO A 60 8.40 3.58 10.74
CA PRO A 60 8.28 3.45 9.27
C PRO A 60 9.52 3.01 8.49
N ALA A 61 10.69 2.84 9.13
CA ALA A 61 11.94 2.37 8.52
C ALA A 61 12.36 0.97 8.99
N TYR A 62 11.58 0.32 9.85
CA TYR A 62 11.88 -0.97 10.46
C TYR A 62 10.72 -1.93 10.27
N TYR A 63 11.02 -3.22 10.12
CA TYR A 63 10.03 -4.20 9.67
C TYR A 63 10.25 -5.58 10.30
N GLY A 64 9.35 -6.51 10.00
CA GLY A 64 9.41 -7.87 10.53
C GLY A 64 8.89 -7.96 11.97
N ARG A 65 9.02 -9.15 12.55
CA ARG A 65 8.46 -9.46 13.88
C ARG A 65 9.10 -8.65 15.00
N TRP A 66 10.36 -8.25 14.80
CA TRP A 66 11.21 -7.63 15.82
C TRP A 66 11.73 -6.25 15.41
N CYS A 67 11.11 -5.61 14.42
CA CYS A 67 11.57 -4.32 13.87
C CYS A 67 13.03 -4.35 13.44
N GLU A 68 13.38 -5.35 12.65
CA GLU A 68 14.68 -5.52 12.04
C GLU A 68 14.89 -4.44 10.97
N PHE A 69 16.12 -3.98 10.83
CA PHE A 69 16.49 -3.05 9.76
C PHE A 69 16.74 -3.84 8.48
N PHE A 70 15.84 -3.69 7.50
CA PHE A 70 16.05 -4.27 6.18
C PHE A 70 16.78 -3.28 5.27
N THR A 71 17.98 -3.66 4.83
CA THR A 71 18.77 -2.89 3.85
C THR A 71 18.12 -2.92 2.48
N ASP A 72 17.46 -4.03 2.13
CA ASP A 72 16.83 -4.24 0.83
C ASP A 72 15.37 -3.78 0.85
N ARG A 73 15.15 -2.51 0.49
CA ARG A 73 13.82 -1.87 0.50
C ARG A 73 13.71 -0.80 -0.57
N ILE A 74 12.47 -0.52 -0.96
CA ILE A 74 12.15 0.65 -1.80
C ILE A 74 11.56 1.75 -0.91
N SER A 75 12.24 2.90 -0.87
CA SER A 75 11.69 4.11 -0.23
C SER A 75 10.80 4.87 -1.21
N ILE A 76 9.53 5.07 -0.86
CA ILE A 76 8.55 5.78 -1.69
C ILE A 76 8.32 7.19 -1.15
N ILE A 77 8.28 8.17 -2.06
CA ILE A 77 7.78 9.51 -1.79
C ILE A 77 6.71 9.83 -2.84
N ALA A 78 5.45 9.85 -2.43
CA ALA A 78 4.32 10.13 -3.31
C ALA A 78 3.69 11.49 -2.98
N TYR A 79 3.31 12.23 -4.02
CA TYR A 79 2.56 13.48 -3.92
C TYR A 79 1.47 13.50 -4.99
N LEU A 80 0.22 13.79 -4.62
CA LEU A 80 -0.86 13.98 -5.59
C LEU A 80 -0.92 15.44 -6.03
N ASP A 81 -0.81 15.67 -7.34
CA ASP A 81 -0.87 17.00 -7.94
C ASP A 81 -2.32 17.49 -8.01
N GLN A 82 -2.68 18.27 -7.00
CA GLN A 82 -4.03 18.83 -6.83
C GLN A 82 -4.46 19.76 -7.97
N THR A 83 -3.52 20.27 -8.79
CA THR A 83 -3.84 21.13 -9.93
C THR A 83 -4.40 20.36 -11.12
N THR A 84 -4.05 19.08 -11.23
CA THR A 84 -4.51 18.19 -12.31
C THR A 84 -5.81 17.49 -11.97
N LEU A 85 -6.31 17.65 -10.74
CA LEU A 85 -7.41 16.87 -10.20
C LEU A 85 -8.74 17.20 -10.92
N PRO A 86 -9.46 16.20 -11.45
CA PRO A 86 -10.79 16.38 -12.05
C PRO A 86 -11.80 17.01 -11.09
N LYS A 87 -12.73 17.81 -11.61
CA LYS A 87 -13.76 18.48 -10.80
C LYS A 87 -14.66 17.47 -10.08
N THR A 88 -14.90 16.32 -10.71
CA THR A 88 -15.76 15.25 -10.20
C THR A 88 -15.23 14.58 -8.93
N ILE A 89 -13.91 14.62 -8.69
CA ILE A 89 -13.27 13.97 -7.54
C ILE A 89 -12.67 14.95 -6.54
N THR A 90 -12.72 16.25 -6.84
CA THR A 90 -12.10 17.31 -6.02
C THR A 90 -12.61 17.37 -4.58
N ASN A 91 -13.86 16.96 -4.35
CA ASN A 91 -14.49 16.97 -3.02
C ASN A 91 -14.62 15.57 -2.41
N LEU A 92 -14.00 14.54 -3.02
CA LEU A 92 -14.07 13.17 -2.54
C LEU A 92 -12.85 12.84 -1.70
N THR A 93 -13.05 12.01 -0.67
CA THR A 93 -11.92 11.38 0.02
C THR A 93 -11.39 10.27 -0.86
N LEU A 94 -10.08 10.26 -1.06
CA LEU A 94 -9.41 9.29 -1.91
C LEU A 94 -8.59 8.36 -1.05
N LYS A 95 -8.53 7.09 -1.43
CA LYS A 95 -7.62 6.11 -0.85
C LYS A 95 -6.71 5.58 -1.94
N ILE A 96 -5.41 5.63 -1.69
CA ILE A 96 -4.42 5.07 -2.59
C ILE A 96 -3.83 3.83 -1.94
N LYS A 97 -3.81 2.73 -2.68
CA LYS A 97 -3.09 1.51 -2.32
C LYS A 97 -1.88 1.38 -3.24
N ALA A 98 -0.70 1.63 -2.68
CA ALA A 98 0.56 1.37 -3.35
C ALA A 98 0.88 -0.12 -3.24
N ASN A 99 0.84 -0.84 -4.35
CA ASN A 99 1.18 -2.25 -4.44
C ASN A 99 2.56 -2.40 -5.07
N PHE A 100 3.44 -3.16 -4.42
CA PHE A 100 4.73 -3.54 -4.97
C PHE A 100 4.61 -4.90 -5.62
N PHE A 101 5.00 -5.00 -6.88
CA PHE A 101 4.87 -6.19 -7.69
C PHE A 101 6.23 -6.82 -8.02
N PHE A 102 6.21 -8.14 -8.18
CA PHE A 102 7.23 -8.93 -8.87
C PHE A 102 6.52 -9.90 -9.82
N ASN A 103 6.77 -9.80 -11.14
CA ASN A 103 6.11 -10.63 -12.17
C ASN A 103 4.58 -10.72 -11.98
N ASP A 104 3.93 -9.56 -11.88
CA ASP A 104 2.48 -9.39 -11.68
C ASP A 104 1.92 -9.97 -10.35
N GLN A 105 2.78 -10.38 -9.42
CA GLN A 105 2.36 -10.77 -8.07
C GLN A 105 2.65 -9.66 -7.06
N ILE A 106 1.65 -9.31 -6.24
CA ILE A 106 1.83 -8.35 -5.16
C ILE A 106 2.69 -8.99 -4.07
N ILE A 107 3.85 -8.38 -3.79
CA ILE A 107 4.81 -8.84 -2.78
C ILE A 107 4.75 -8.03 -1.49
N ASP A 108 4.38 -6.75 -1.60
CA ASP A 108 4.15 -5.87 -0.45
C ASP A 108 3.18 -4.76 -0.84
N HIS A 109 2.59 -4.08 0.14
CA HIS A 109 1.71 -2.95 -0.12
C HIS A 109 1.65 -1.95 1.03
N HIS A 110 1.26 -0.73 0.70
CA HIS A 110 0.99 0.34 1.65
C HIS A 110 -0.26 1.11 1.23
N GLN A 111 -1.00 1.64 2.20
CA GLN A 111 -2.20 2.44 1.93
C GLN A 111 -2.08 3.81 2.59
N PHE A 112 -2.59 4.83 1.93
CA PHE A 112 -2.73 6.15 2.52
C PHE A 112 -3.98 6.84 2.00
N ILE A 113 -4.51 7.76 2.81
CA ILE A 113 -5.71 8.52 2.50
C ILE A 113 -5.29 9.92 2.07
N ILE A 114 -5.98 10.42 1.05
CA ILE A 114 -5.84 11.78 0.56
C ILE A 114 -7.18 12.48 0.71
N VAL A 115 -7.15 13.63 1.35
CA VAL A 115 -8.27 14.56 1.39
C VAL A 115 -7.88 15.80 0.59
N PRO A 116 -8.31 15.93 -0.68
CA PRO A 116 -7.82 16.97 -1.59
C PRO A 116 -7.96 18.40 -1.04
N THR A 117 -9.03 18.69 -0.30
CA THR A 117 -9.26 20.00 0.30
C THR A 117 -8.20 20.37 1.33
N ILE A 118 -7.77 19.42 2.15
CA ILE A 118 -6.71 19.60 3.16
C ILE A 118 -5.35 19.70 2.47
N GLU A 119 -5.06 18.80 1.54
CA GLU A 119 -3.76 18.77 0.84
C GLU A 119 -3.54 19.97 -0.09
N ARG A 120 -4.61 20.64 -0.52
CA ARG A 120 -4.52 21.91 -1.25
C ARG A 120 -4.06 23.05 -0.35
N ALA A 121 -4.56 23.10 0.89
CA ALA A 121 -4.15 24.12 1.87
C ALA A 121 -2.71 23.89 2.36
N LYS A 122 -2.31 22.62 2.51
CA LYS A 122 -0.96 22.23 2.91
C LYS A 122 -0.48 21.08 2.04
N LYS A 123 0.58 21.29 1.25
CA LYS A 123 1.17 20.22 0.43
C LYS A 123 1.70 19.10 1.35
N ILE A 124 1.09 17.91 1.26
CA ILE A 124 1.50 16.72 2.01
C ILE A 124 2.29 15.79 1.09
N LYS A 125 3.43 15.29 1.57
CA LYS A 125 4.20 14.24 0.89
C LYS A 125 4.08 12.96 1.69
N HIS A 126 3.52 11.93 1.09
CA HIS A 126 3.38 10.62 1.70
C HIS A 126 4.70 9.85 1.57
N ARG A 127 5.29 9.45 2.69
CA ARG A 127 6.59 8.78 2.76
C ARG A 127 6.44 7.45 3.48
N PHE A 128 6.84 6.38 2.81
CA PHE A 128 6.79 5.02 3.35
C PHE A 128 7.85 4.17 2.64
N CYS A 129 8.06 2.93 3.08
CA CYS A 129 8.86 1.98 2.31
C CYS A 129 8.08 0.69 2.06
N LEU A 130 8.44 0.02 0.96
CA LEU A 130 7.96 -1.29 0.55
C LEU A 130 9.13 -2.26 0.57
N LEU A 131 8.88 -3.51 0.91
CA LEU A 131 9.89 -4.53 1.11
C LEU A 131 9.99 -5.48 -0.08
N TYR A 132 11.22 -5.83 -0.44
CA TYR A 132 11.44 -6.96 -1.31
C TYR A 132 11.09 -8.25 -0.57
N SER A 133 10.34 -9.13 -1.22
CA SER A 133 10.08 -10.47 -0.69
C SER A 133 11.36 -11.31 -0.76
N ARG A 134 11.52 -12.20 0.23
CA ARG A 134 12.68 -13.10 0.36
C ARG A 134 12.39 -14.52 -0.08
N SER A 135 11.46 -14.71 -1.02
CA SER A 135 11.29 -16.02 -1.66
C SER A 135 12.56 -16.42 -2.40
N ALA A 136 12.79 -17.73 -2.55
CA ALA A 136 13.97 -18.24 -3.24
C ALA A 136 14.10 -17.65 -4.66
N ASP A 137 13.00 -17.60 -5.40
CA ASP A 137 12.96 -17.07 -6.77
C ASP A 137 13.40 -15.60 -6.85
N MET A 138 12.96 -14.77 -5.90
CA MET A 138 13.30 -13.33 -5.88
C MET A 138 14.75 -13.09 -5.44
N LEU A 139 15.25 -13.90 -4.51
CA LEU A 139 16.67 -13.83 -4.11
C LEU A 139 17.59 -14.27 -5.25
N VAL A 140 17.23 -15.32 -5.98
CA VAL A 140 17.94 -15.77 -7.18
C VAL A 140 17.89 -14.68 -8.24
N HIS A 141 16.70 -14.14 -8.52
CA HIS A 141 16.54 -13.06 -9.49
C HIS A 141 17.43 -11.86 -9.15
N LYS A 142 17.37 -11.32 -7.93
CA LYS A 142 18.24 -10.20 -7.50
C LYS A 142 19.72 -10.50 -7.68
N ARG A 143 20.17 -11.71 -7.31
CA ARG A 143 21.56 -12.10 -7.45
C ARG A 143 21.97 -12.14 -8.93
N ASP A 144 21.16 -12.76 -9.76
CA ASP A 144 21.48 -12.94 -11.17
C ASP A 144 21.45 -11.59 -11.91
N TRP A 145 20.46 -10.73 -11.63
CA TRP A 145 20.35 -9.38 -12.20
C TRP A 145 21.47 -8.42 -11.78
N TYR A 146 22.01 -8.58 -10.56
CA TYR A 146 23.19 -7.82 -10.15
C TYR A 146 24.40 -8.07 -11.06
N PHE A 147 24.57 -9.32 -11.51
CA PHE A 147 25.65 -9.72 -12.42
C PHE A 147 25.30 -9.49 -13.91
N TYR A 148 24.07 -9.81 -14.33
CA TYR A 148 23.65 -9.86 -15.73
C TYR A 148 22.58 -8.81 -16.04
N ARG A 149 23.06 -7.61 -16.39
CA ARG A 149 22.27 -6.38 -16.65
C ARG A 149 21.89 -6.22 -18.13
N THR A 150 21.44 -7.31 -18.76
CA THR A 150 21.37 -7.39 -20.23
C THR A 150 20.11 -6.78 -20.84
N ASP A 151 19.06 -6.53 -20.04
CA ASP A 151 17.80 -5.93 -20.52
C ASP A 151 17.17 -5.03 -19.44
N ILE A 152 17.84 -3.90 -19.15
CA ILE A 152 17.35 -2.91 -18.19
C ILE A 152 16.19 -2.09 -18.77
N ILE A 153 15.97 -2.07 -20.09
CA ILE A 153 15.06 -1.14 -20.75
C ILE A 153 13.67 -1.75 -20.94
N ASP A 154 13.57 -3.01 -21.34
CA ASP A 154 12.29 -3.59 -21.75
C ASP A 154 11.74 -4.58 -20.69
N ASN A 155 12.59 -5.15 -19.85
CA ASN A 155 12.20 -6.12 -18.83
C ASN A 155 12.27 -5.55 -17.41
N HIS A 156 11.10 -5.20 -16.86
CA HIS A 156 10.97 -4.72 -15.48
C HIS A 156 10.07 -5.65 -14.67
N PRO A 157 10.64 -6.71 -14.06
CA PRO A 157 9.86 -7.64 -13.26
C PRO A 157 9.29 -6.97 -12.01
N TYR A 158 9.96 -5.94 -11.49
CA TYR A 158 9.48 -5.13 -10.38
C TYR A 158 8.77 -3.86 -10.84
N SER A 159 7.62 -3.58 -10.24
CA SER A 159 6.89 -2.34 -10.45
C SER A 159 6.12 -1.92 -9.21
N VAL A 160 5.85 -0.62 -9.07
CA VAL A 160 4.96 -0.08 -8.04
C VAL A 160 3.74 0.50 -8.72
N HIS A 161 2.56 -0.03 -8.38
CA HIS A 161 1.29 0.48 -8.88
C HIS A 161 0.56 1.22 -7.76
N PHE A 162 0.01 2.39 -8.06
CA PHE A 162 -0.77 3.19 -7.12
C PHE A 162 -2.24 3.13 -7.52
N ASP A 163 -2.98 2.19 -6.93
CA ASP A 163 -4.39 1.99 -7.24
C ASP A 163 -5.23 3.01 -6.47
N LEU A 164 -6.15 3.68 -7.17
CA LEU A 164 -6.92 4.80 -6.64
C LEU A 164 -8.38 4.43 -6.44
N TYR A 165 -8.88 4.70 -5.24
CA TYR A 165 -10.26 4.47 -4.85
C TYR A 165 -10.93 5.75 -4.36
N THR A 166 -12.20 5.96 -4.70
CA THR A 166 -13.03 6.97 -4.03
C THR A 166 -13.73 6.34 -2.83
N LEU A 167 -13.67 7.05 -1.71
CA LEU A 167 -14.40 6.71 -0.50
C LEU A 167 -15.55 7.70 -0.35
N LYS A 168 -16.78 7.17 -0.28
CA LYS A 168 -18.02 7.94 -0.12
C LYS A 168 -18.78 7.37 1.08
N LYS A 169 -19.60 8.20 1.73
CA LYS A 169 -20.50 7.76 2.80
C LYS A 169 -21.65 6.94 2.21
N ASN A 170 -22.00 5.82 2.83
CA ASN A 170 -23.14 4.97 2.48
C ASN A 170 -23.20 4.55 0.99
N LYS A 171 -22.06 4.46 0.32
CA LYS A 171 -21.93 4.00 -1.06
C LYS A 171 -20.75 3.05 -1.16
N ASN A 172 -20.82 2.14 -2.13
CA ASN A 172 -19.74 1.21 -2.40
C ASN A 172 -18.47 1.96 -2.83
N VAL A 173 -17.33 1.37 -2.50
CA VAL A 173 -16.02 1.87 -2.94
C VAL A 173 -15.89 1.70 -4.45
N GLU A 174 -15.51 2.77 -5.13
CA GLU A 174 -15.28 2.78 -6.57
C GLU A 174 -13.79 2.94 -6.86
N GLU A 175 -13.22 2.04 -7.65
CA GLU A 175 -11.86 2.19 -8.18
C GLU A 175 -11.88 3.04 -9.45
N ILE A 176 -10.95 3.99 -9.53
CA ILE A 176 -10.92 4.99 -10.60
C ILE A 176 -9.88 4.64 -11.68
N GLY A 177 -8.76 4.05 -11.29
CA GLY A 177 -7.59 3.87 -12.13
C GLY A 177 -6.35 3.61 -11.30
N SER A 178 -5.21 3.50 -11.98
CA SER A 178 -3.93 3.25 -11.31
C SER A 178 -2.78 3.97 -12.02
N TRP A 179 -1.72 4.29 -11.28
CA TRP A 179 -0.44 4.75 -11.86
C TRP A 179 0.60 3.65 -11.76
N HIS A 180 1.19 3.22 -12.88
CA HIS A 180 2.14 2.10 -12.91
C HIS A 180 3.56 2.60 -13.14
N TYR A 181 4.47 2.34 -12.20
CA TYR A 181 5.88 2.74 -12.30
C TYR A 181 6.79 1.51 -12.28
N PRO A 182 7.46 1.16 -13.40
CA PRO A 182 8.46 0.11 -13.39
C PRO A 182 9.71 0.52 -12.61
N ILE A 183 10.40 -0.44 -12.02
CA ILE A 183 11.66 -0.25 -11.30
C ILE A 183 12.82 -0.73 -12.18
N TYR A 184 13.55 0.22 -12.75
CA TYR A 184 14.66 -0.06 -13.68
C TYR A 184 15.95 -0.56 -12.99
N PHE A 185 16.17 -0.13 -11.75
CA PHE A 185 17.40 -0.40 -11.00
C PHE A 185 17.10 -1.14 -9.70
N ASP A 186 16.40 -2.26 -9.82
CA ASP A 186 15.97 -3.16 -8.74
C ASP A 186 17.13 -3.93 -8.06
N TYR A 187 18.27 -4.08 -8.75
CA TYR A 187 19.50 -4.63 -8.21
C TYR A 187 20.18 -3.74 -7.17
N LEU A 188 19.81 -2.45 -7.08
CA LEU A 188 20.32 -1.56 -6.05
C LEU A 188 19.62 -1.84 -4.71
N PRO A 189 20.36 -2.01 -3.60
CA PRO A 189 19.77 -2.35 -2.31
C PRO A 189 18.89 -1.21 -1.75
N SER A 190 19.19 0.05 -2.10
CA SER A 190 18.40 1.21 -1.67
C SER A 190 17.85 1.96 -2.88
N HIS A 191 16.70 1.52 -3.38
CA HIS A 191 15.97 2.24 -4.42
C HIS A 191 15.06 3.30 -3.79
N ARG A 192 15.03 4.51 -4.36
CA ARG A 192 14.10 5.57 -3.97
C ARG A 192 13.24 5.98 -5.16
N LEU A 193 11.93 5.74 -5.06
CA LEU A 193 10.95 6.16 -6.05
C LEU A 193 10.21 7.40 -5.54
N ALA A 194 10.51 8.55 -6.12
CA ALA A 194 9.81 9.81 -5.85
C ALA A 194 8.90 10.15 -7.03
N VAL A 195 7.58 10.16 -6.80
CA VAL A 195 6.58 10.32 -7.87
C VAL A 195 5.58 11.42 -7.55
N VAL A 196 5.19 12.14 -8.61
CA VAL A 196 4.07 13.07 -8.59
C VAL A 196 2.92 12.42 -9.35
N LEU A 197 1.89 12.00 -8.63
CA LEU A 197 0.69 11.41 -9.19
C LEU A 197 -0.12 12.53 -9.85
N ARG A 198 -0.28 12.46 -11.16
CA ARG A 198 -1.02 13.45 -11.95
C ARG A 198 -2.16 12.78 -12.68
N PHE A 199 -3.30 13.45 -12.71
CA PHE A 199 -4.36 13.07 -13.63
C PHE A 199 -4.03 13.61 -15.03
N PRO A 200 -4.24 12.80 -16.07
CA PRO A 200 -4.03 13.28 -17.43
C PRO A 200 -5.16 14.26 -17.80
N SER A 201 -4.84 15.35 -18.51
CA SER A 201 -5.83 16.38 -18.87
C SER A 201 -7.04 15.83 -19.66
N ARG A 202 -6.85 14.70 -20.34
CA ARG A 202 -7.88 13.97 -21.08
C ARG A 202 -8.84 13.16 -20.20
N TYR A 203 -8.62 13.07 -18.88
CA TYR A 203 -9.39 12.18 -18.01
C TYR A 203 -10.91 12.45 -18.07
N GLU A 204 -11.31 13.73 -18.14
CA GLU A 204 -12.72 14.10 -18.26
C GLU A 204 -13.26 13.91 -19.69
N ASN A 205 -12.39 13.71 -20.69
CA ASN A 205 -12.76 13.58 -22.08
C ASN A 205 -13.11 12.12 -22.43
N ARG A 206 -14.42 11.81 -22.49
CA ARG A 206 -14.94 10.46 -22.73
C ARG A 206 -14.50 9.84 -24.06
N THR A 207 -14.17 10.63 -25.07
CA THR A 207 -13.71 10.11 -26.38
C THR A 207 -12.32 9.47 -26.32
N PHE A 208 -11.52 9.80 -25.31
CA PHE A 208 -10.18 9.23 -25.11
C PHE A 208 -10.14 8.18 -24.01
N ASN A 209 -11.29 7.62 -23.63
CA ASN A 209 -11.33 6.54 -22.67
C ASN A 209 -10.73 5.26 -23.30
N PRO A 210 -9.60 4.74 -22.80
CA PRO A 210 -8.98 3.52 -23.33
C PRO A 210 -9.88 2.28 -23.21
N CYS A 211 -10.91 2.36 -22.37
CA CYS A 211 -11.91 1.31 -22.16
C CYS A 211 -13.14 1.37 -23.08
N SER A 212 -13.21 2.32 -24.01
CA SER A 212 -14.40 2.52 -24.87
C SER A 212 -14.61 1.41 -25.92
N GLN A 213 -13.52 0.81 -26.42
CA GLN A 213 -13.55 -0.20 -27.49
C GLN A 213 -12.96 -1.55 -27.08
N ARG A 214 -12.45 -1.66 -25.84
CA ARG A 214 -11.70 -2.83 -25.38
C ARG A 214 -12.45 -3.51 -24.26
N SER A 215 -12.78 -4.79 -24.47
CA SER A 215 -13.48 -5.60 -23.48
C SER A 215 -12.48 -6.30 -22.56
N CYS A 216 -12.56 -5.95 -21.28
CA CYS A 216 -12.10 -6.86 -20.24
C CYS A 216 -13.03 -8.08 -20.17
N ARG A 217 -12.53 -9.20 -19.67
CA ARG A 217 -13.33 -10.43 -19.56
C ARG A 217 -14.46 -10.27 -18.54
N GLN A 218 -15.36 -11.26 -18.50
CA GLN A 218 -16.40 -11.34 -17.48
C GLN A 218 -15.78 -11.25 -16.07
N ASN A 219 -16.51 -10.65 -15.12
CA ASN A 219 -16.06 -10.43 -13.74
C ASN A 219 -14.86 -9.49 -13.55
N SER A 220 -14.58 -8.64 -14.54
CA SER A 220 -13.65 -7.53 -14.42
C SER A 220 -14.23 -6.22 -14.93
N THR A 221 -13.59 -5.13 -14.54
CA THR A 221 -13.90 -3.77 -14.95
C THR A 221 -12.65 -3.17 -15.58
N CYS A 222 -12.80 -2.61 -16.79
CA CYS A 222 -11.72 -1.89 -17.43
C CYS A 222 -11.48 -0.55 -16.74
N LEU A 223 -10.23 -0.26 -16.39
CA LEU A 223 -9.81 0.99 -15.76
C LEU A 223 -8.56 1.56 -16.44
N PRO A 224 -8.42 2.89 -16.54
CA PRO A 224 -7.27 3.51 -17.19
C PRO A 224 -5.99 3.43 -16.34
N ILE A 225 -4.85 3.34 -17.02
CA ILE A 225 -3.54 3.60 -16.41
C ILE A 225 -3.22 5.08 -16.60
N LEU A 226 -3.23 5.83 -15.49
CA LEU A 226 -3.32 7.29 -15.48
C LEU A 226 -2.04 8.00 -15.96
N ASN A 227 -0.87 7.38 -15.80
CA ASN A 227 0.42 7.89 -16.29
C ASN A 227 0.81 7.38 -17.69
N GLN A 228 -0.02 6.60 -18.36
CA GLN A 228 0.28 6.05 -19.69
C GLN A 228 -0.78 6.46 -20.70
N ASN A 229 -0.36 6.68 -21.95
CA ASN A 229 -1.28 7.09 -23.02
C ASN A 229 -2.01 5.88 -23.60
N HIS A 230 -3.35 5.94 -23.61
CA HIS A 230 -4.23 4.90 -24.15
C HIS A 230 -4.05 3.50 -23.54
N SER A 231 -3.42 3.40 -22.36
CA SER A 231 -3.27 2.14 -21.62
C SER A 231 -4.39 1.97 -20.60
N TYR A 232 -4.76 0.71 -20.38
CA TYR A 232 -5.75 0.30 -19.40
C TYR A 232 -5.31 -1.02 -18.76
N TYR A 233 -5.97 -1.37 -17.66
CA TYR A 233 -5.87 -2.67 -17.04
C TYR A 233 -7.27 -3.18 -16.69
N CYS A 234 -7.39 -4.49 -16.52
CA CYS A 234 -8.63 -5.11 -16.09
C CYS A 234 -8.58 -5.35 -14.59
N SER A 235 -9.31 -4.52 -13.84
CA SER A 235 -9.46 -4.71 -12.41
C SER A 235 -10.52 -5.76 -12.11
N PHE A 236 -10.23 -6.67 -11.19
CA PHE A 236 -11.17 -7.72 -10.82
C PHE A 236 -12.36 -7.12 -10.07
N LYS A 237 -13.56 -7.69 -10.27
CA LYS A 237 -14.71 -7.34 -9.41
C LYS A 237 -14.48 -7.86 -7.98
N SER A 238 -15.26 -7.35 -7.03
CA SER A 238 -15.18 -7.75 -5.63
C SER A 238 -15.21 -9.27 -5.49
N GLY A 239 -14.23 -9.84 -4.77
CA GLY A 239 -14.12 -11.28 -4.54
C GLY A 239 -13.56 -12.13 -5.68
N TYR A 240 -13.40 -11.57 -6.88
CA TYR A 240 -12.78 -12.28 -7.99
C TYR A 240 -11.26 -12.07 -8.03
N TYR A 241 -10.53 -13.10 -8.45
CA TYR A 241 -9.08 -13.09 -8.62
C TYR A 241 -8.65 -14.09 -9.71
N GLY A 242 -7.33 -14.27 -9.86
CA GLY A 242 -6.73 -15.15 -10.86
C GLY A 242 -6.32 -14.41 -12.13
N LYS A 243 -5.57 -15.06 -13.03
CA LYS A 243 -5.05 -14.41 -14.25
C LYS A 243 -6.17 -13.95 -15.19
N GLN A 244 -7.34 -14.57 -15.13
CA GLN A 244 -8.47 -14.30 -16.04
C GLN A 244 -9.75 -13.88 -15.31
N CYS A 245 -9.68 -13.50 -14.04
CA CYS A 245 -10.84 -13.11 -13.22
C CYS A 245 -11.88 -14.24 -13.06
N ASP A 246 -11.40 -15.48 -13.16
CA ASP A 246 -12.17 -16.71 -13.26
C ASP A 246 -12.37 -17.39 -11.91
N LEU A 247 -11.55 -17.04 -10.91
CA LEU A 247 -11.62 -17.58 -9.56
C LEU A 247 -12.38 -16.62 -8.65
N TYR A 248 -13.26 -17.16 -7.80
CA TYR A 248 -13.96 -16.41 -6.76
C TYR A 248 -13.52 -16.88 -5.39
N GLU A 249 -13.39 -15.97 -4.44
CA GLU A 249 -13.01 -16.24 -3.06
C GLU A 249 -14.23 -16.09 -2.13
N PRO A 250 -14.85 -17.20 -1.69
CA PRO A 250 -16.02 -17.16 -0.81
C PRO A 250 -15.76 -16.48 0.53
N HIS A 251 -14.52 -16.47 1.03
CA HIS A 251 -14.18 -15.79 2.28
C HIS A 251 -14.39 -14.27 2.21
N CYS A 252 -14.52 -13.67 1.02
CA CYS A 252 -14.86 -12.26 0.91
C CYS A 252 -16.22 -11.90 1.51
N GLU A 253 -17.20 -12.82 1.47
CA GLU A 253 -18.55 -12.59 1.98
C GLU A 253 -18.61 -12.53 3.50
N THR A 254 -17.68 -13.22 4.17
CA THR A 254 -17.60 -13.30 5.63
C THR A 254 -16.54 -12.39 6.23
N CYS A 255 -15.46 -12.11 5.49
CA CYS A 255 -14.34 -11.31 5.97
C CYS A 255 -14.55 -9.80 5.73
N CYS A 256 -15.21 -9.41 4.64
CA CYS A 256 -15.45 -8.01 4.32
C CYS A 256 -16.90 -7.61 4.60
N SER A 257 -17.10 -6.35 5.00
CA SER A 257 -18.43 -5.75 5.03
C SER A 257 -19.06 -5.73 3.63
N SER A 258 -20.38 -5.84 3.53
CA SER A 258 -21.11 -5.82 2.25
C SER A 258 -20.88 -4.56 1.41
N ASN A 259 -20.57 -3.43 2.06
CA ASN A 259 -20.28 -2.16 1.38
C ASN A 259 -18.78 -1.98 1.05
N ALA A 260 -17.93 -2.92 1.49
CA ALA A 260 -16.50 -2.90 1.25
C ALA A 260 -16.15 -3.62 -0.07
N LEU A 261 -15.14 -3.11 -0.75
CA LEU A 261 -14.58 -3.77 -1.93
C LEU A 261 -13.57 -4.83 -1.48
N CYS A 262 -13.87 -6.10 -1.77
CA CYS A 262 -12.99 -7.22 -1.43
C CYS A 262 -11.98 -7.49 -2.55
N ARG A 263 -10.69 -7.50 -2.20
CA ARG A 263 -9.57 -7.84 -3.08
C ARG A 263 -8.98 -9.16 -2.62
N ALA A 264 -9.36 -10.24 -3.30
CA ALA A 264 -8.80 -11.56 -3.05
C ALA A 264 -7.44 -11.73 -3.74
N THR A 265 -6.55 -12.52 -3.14
CA THR A 265 -5.27 -12.91 -3.73
C THR A 265 -4.98 -14.34 -3.31
N HIS A 266 -4.46 -15.14 -4.23
CA HIS A 266 -4.27 -16.57 -4.03
C HIS A 266 -3.40 -16.87 -2.80
N GLY A 267 -3.93 -17.65 -1.86
CA GLY A 267 -3.19 -18.12 -0.68
C GLY A 267 -2.99 -17.07 0.43
N THR A 268 -3.66 -15.92 0.34
CA THR A 268 -3.62 -14.86 1.37
C THR A 268 -5.02 -14.45 1.78
N ASN A 269 -5.18 -13.93 3.00
CA ASN A 269 -6.47 -13.39 3.44
C ASN A 269 -6.91 -12.26 2.49
N PRO A 270 -8.21 -12.19 2.13
CA PRO A 270 -8.71 -11.11 1.31
C PRO A 270 -8.50 -9.76 1.99
N TYR A 271 -8.26 -8.75 1.18
CA TYR A 271 -8.07 -7.38 1.63
C TYR A 271 -9.33 -6.56 1.38
N CYS A 272 -9.85 -5.92 2.43
CA CYS A 272 -11.09 -5.14 2.35
C CYS A 272 -10.80 -3.65 2.24
N ILE A 273 -11.44 -2.99 1.26
CA ILE A 273 -11.42 -1.53 1.16
C ILE A 273 -12.78 -1.01 1.59
N CYS A 274 -12.84 -0.40 2.77
CA CYS A 274 -14.07 0.11 3.35
C CYS A 274 -14.42 1.52 2.84
N PRO A 275 -15.72 1.84 2.68
CA PRO A 275 -16.18 3.20 2.41
C PRO A 275 -15.98 4.13 3.63
N LEU A 276 -16.34 5.40 3.48
CA LEU A 276 -16.32 6.31 4.64
C LEU A 276 -17.28 5.83 5.74
N ASP A 277 -16.91 6.13 6.99
CA ASP A 277 -17.63 5.75 8.22
C ASP A 277 -17.66 4.23 8.52
N HIS A 278 -16.94 3.41 7.74
CA HIS A 278 -16.82 1.98 7.99
C HIS A 278 -15.36 1.61 8.24
N PHE A 279 -15.12 0.78 9.24
CA PHE A 279 -13.78 0.32 9.63
C PHE A 279 -13.80 -1.19 9.78
N GLY A 280 -12.67 -1.82 9.45
CA GLY A 280 -12.50 -3.27 9.52
C GLY A 280 -11.01 -3.62 9.50
N PRO A 281 -10.66 -4.82 10.01
CA PRO A 281 -9.29 -5.34 9.98
C PRO A 281 -8.77 -5.61 8.55
#